data_AF-A0A4P9WFY0-F1
#
_entry.id   AF-A0A4P9WFY0-F1
#
_cell.length_a   1.000
_cell.length_b   1.000
_cell.length_c   1.000
_cell.angle_alpha   90.00
_cell.angle_beta   90.00
_cell.angle_gamma   90.00
#
_symmetry.space_group_name_H-M   'P 1'
#
loop_
_entity.id
_entity.type
_entity.pdbx_description
1 polymer ?
#
loop_
_entity_poly.entity_id
_entity_poly.type
_entity_poly.pdbx_seq_one_letter_code
_entity_poly.pdbx_strand_id
1 'polypeptide(L)'
;FDNMGHGKQRKLTAMALANLLSTNDLQILERLQSIFIILSSVESEITNCDEPITYTYESQLEESTDETSAHAARRRALFNADPLNASANLVPFMRARLHECAAANGGGEEFARHVLARIDPTIVEQMRGLLA
;
A
#
# COMPACT_ATOMS: atom_id res chain seq x y z
N PHE A 1 -11.75 5.79 -4.22
CA PHE A 1 -10.55 6.08 -3.40
C PHE A 1 -10.62 7.51 -2.87
N ASP A 2 -11.07 8.47 -3.70
CA ASP A 2 -11.23 9.90 -3.37
C ASP A 2 -12.07 10.23 -2.13
N ASN A 3 -12.95 9.33 -1.68
CA ASN A 3 -13.73 9.50 -0.45
C ASN A 3 -13.00 9.06 0.83
N MET A 4 -11.78 8.49 0.73
CA MET A 4 -10.98 8.06 1.87
C MET A 4 -10.06 9.20 2.32
N GLY A 5 -10.49 10.02 3.27
CA GLY A 5 -9.67 11.12 3.80
C GLY A 5 -8.57 10.69 4.78
N HIS A 6 -8.69 9.51 5.41
CA HIS A 6 -7.75 9.07 6.44
C HIS A 6 -6.59 8.25 5.87
N GLY A 7 -5.35 8.69 6.12
CA GLY A 7 -4.12 8.01 5.68
C GLY A 7 -4.09 6.52 6.05
N LYS A 8 -4.50 6.15 7.28
CA LYS A 8 -4.62 4.75 7.71
C LYS A 8 -5.43 3.88 6.73
N GLN A 9 -6.64 4.32 6.36
CA GLN A 9 -7.52 3.55 5.47
C GLN A 9 -6.90 3.43 4.08
N ARG A 10 -6.20 4.48 3.64
CA ARG A 10 -5.49 4.48 2.36
C ARG A 10 -4.28 3.54 2.36
N LYS A 11 -3.47 3.51 3.44
CA LYS A 11 -2.37 2.54 3.61
C LYS A 11 -2.89 1.11 3.61
N LEU A 12 -3.93 0.82 4.38
CA LEU A 12 -4.54 -0.51 4.40
C LEU A 12 -5.05 -0.91 3.01
N THR A 13 -5.70 0.01 2.31
CA THR A 13 -6.21 -0.22 0.95
C THR A 13 -5.07 -0.48 -0.02
N ALA A 14 -3.99 0.33 0.02
CA ALA A 14 -2.81 0.13 -0.82
C ALA A 14 -2.14 -1.23 -0.55
N MET A 15 -2.01 -1.64 0.72
CA MET A 15 -1.47 -2.95 1.08
C MET A 15 -2.36 -4.10 0.59
N ALA A 16 -3.67 -3.98 0.73
CA ALA A 16 -4.62 -4.97 0.23
C ALA A 16 -4.55 -5.10 -1.30
N LEU A 17 -4.51 -3.96 -2.01
CA LEU A 17 -4.35 -3.93 -3.47
C LEU A 17 -3.00 -4.52 -3.90
N ALA A 18 -1.90 -4.22 -3.22
CA ALA A 18 -0.60 -4.81 -3.51
C ALA A 18 -0.60 -6.34 -3.30
N ASN A 19 -1.24 -6.84 -2.24
CA ASN A 19 -1.41 -8.29 -2.06
C ASN A 19 -2.27 -8.91 -3.17
N LEU A 20 -3.31 -8.22 -3.62
CA LEU A 20 -4.13 -8.67 -4.75
C LEU A 20 -3.33 -8.75 -6.06
N LEU A 21 -2.36 -7.87 -6.29
CA LEU A 21 -1.48 -7.98 -7.46
C LEU A 21 -0.65 -9.26 -7.46
N SER A 22 -0.21 -9.71 -6.29
CA SER A 22 0.62 -10.92 -6.18
C SER A 22 -0.14 -12.23 -6.50
N THR A 23 -1.47 -12.23 -6.51
CA THR A 23 -2.27 -13.44 -6.84
C THR A 23 -2.29 -13.74 -8.33
N ASN A 24 -1.93 -12.77 -9.17
CA ASN A 24 -1.93 -12.88 -10.62
C ASN A 24 -3.29 -13.27 -11.25
N ASP A 25 -4.40 -12.91 -10.60
CA ASP A 25 -5.74 -13.14 -11.16
C ASP A 25 -6.00 -12.21 -12.35
N LEU A 26 -6.51 -12.77 -13.45
CA LEU A 26 -6.83 -12.04 -14.68
C LEU A 26 -7.80 -10.88 -14.45
N GLN A 27 -8.80 -11.04 -13.57
CA GLN A 27 -9.77 -9.98 -13.26
C GLN A 27 -9.12 -8.78 -12.57
N ILE A 28 -8.03 -9.02 -11.83
CA ILE A 28 -7.25 -8.00 -11.14
C ILE A 28 -6.33 -7.32 -12.15
N LEU A 29 -5.70 -8.09 -13.04
CA LEU A 29 -4.86 -7.55 -14.11
C LEU A 29 -5.65 -6.67 -15.10
N GLU A 30 -6.91 -6.98 -15.37
CA GLU A 30 -7.79 -6.11 -16.17
C GLU A 30 -8.03 -4.74 -15.53
N ARG A 31 -7.89 -4.65 -14.19
CA ARG A 31 -8.06 -3.41 -13.40
C ARG A 31 -6.72 -2.81 -12.98
N LEU A 32 -5.61 -3.30 -13.54
CA LEU A 32 -4.26 -2.94 -13.11
C LEU A 32 -3.99 -1.44 -13.21
N GLN A 33 -4.50 -0.79 -14.26
CA GLN A 33 -4.39 0.67 -14.42
C GLN A 33 -5.01 1.43 -13.24
N SER A 34 -6.22 1.05 -12.81
CA SER A 34 -6.89 1.68 -11.66
C SER A 34 -6.13 1.43 -10.35
N ILE A 35 -5.54 0.23 -10.21
CA ILE A 35 -4.72 -0.10 -9.05
C ILE A 35 -3.46 0.75 -9.03
N PHE A 36 -2.77 0.90 -10.16
CA PHE A 36 -1.55 1.69 -10.28
C PHE A 36 -1.77 3.17 -9.95
N ILE A 37 -2.88 3.77 -10.37
CA ILE A 37 -3.24 5.14 -9.99
C ILE A 37 -3.32 5.30 -8.47
N ILE A 38 -3.90 4.31 -7.78
CA ILE A 38 -4.02 4.34 -6.31
C ILE A 38 -2.66 4.17 -5.66
N LEU A 39 -1.84 3.23 -6.14
CA LEU A 39 -0.52 2.96 -5.56
C LEU A 39 0.44 4.13 -5.78
N SER A 40 0.47 4.76 -6.96
CA SER A 40 1.29 5.94 -7.25
C SER A 40 0.84 7.16 -6.42
N SER A 41 -0.47 7.33 -6.24
CA SER A 41 -1.01 8.38 -5.36
C SER A 41 -0.55 8.17 -3.91
N VAL A 42 -0.54 6.93 -3.39
CA VAL A 42 -0.06 6.65 -2.04
C VAL A 42 1.46 6.78 -1.92
N GLU A 43 2.22 6.34 -2.92
CA GLU A 43 3.68 6.51 -2.95
C GLU A 43 4.08 7.99 -2.94
N SER A 44 3.46 8.79 -3.80
CA SER A 44 3.73 10.23 -3.87
C SER A 44 3.39 10.94 -2.57
N GLU A 45 2.31 10.58 -1.89
CA GLU A 45 1.98 11.13 -0.57
C GLU A 45 3.01 10.77 0.49
N ILE A 46 3.48 9.53 0.51
CA ILE A 46 4.53 9.10 1.46
C ILE A 46 5.84 9.82 1.18
N THR A 47 6.18 10.02 -0.10
CA THR A 47 7.43 10.67 -0.50
C THR A 47 7.41 12.18 -0.24
N ASN A 48 6.24 12.82 -0.36
CA ASN A 48 6.08 14.27 -0.17
C ASN A 48 5.75 14.67 1.28
N CYS A 49 5.43 13.73 2.16
CA CYS A 49 5.23 14.00 3.59
C CYS A 49 6.53 13.73 4.37
N ASP A 50 7.16 14.79 4.89
CA ASP A 50 8.34 14.68 5.79
C ASP A 50 8.02 13.95 7.11
N GLU A 51 6.74 13.87 7.48
CA GLU A 51 6.27 13.10 8.61
C GLU A 51 5.53 11.82 8.16
N PRO A 52 6.03 10.61 8.49
CA PRO A 52 5.31 9.36 8.29
C PRO A 52 4.01 9.26 9.13
N ILE A 53 3.71 10.33 9.89
CA ILE A 53 2.69 10.41 10.93
C ILE A 53 1.26 10.37 10.36
N THR A 54 1.05 10.79 9.10
CA THR A 54 -0.26 10.67 8.41
C THR A 54 -0.75 9.21 8.32
N TYR A 55 0.16 8.25 8.45
CA TYR A 55 -0.10 6.81 8.41
C TYR A 55 0.09 6.10 9.76
N THR A 56 0.52 6.80 10.81
CA THR A 56 0.54 6.26 12.16
C THR A 56 -0.82 6.41 12.81
N TYR A 57 -1.23 5.34 13.48
CA TYR A 57 -2.52 5.13 14.13
C TYR A 57 -2.57 5.91 15.47
N GLU A 58 -2.19 7.18 15.46
CA GLU A 58 -2.29 8.06 16.63
C GLU A 58 -3.51 8.95 16.49
N SER A 59 -4.69 8.40 16.83
CA SER A 59 -5.85 9.29 17.05
C SER A 59 -6.85 8.80 18.10
N GLN A 60 -6.64 7.64 18.75
CA GLN A 60 -7.61 7.13 19.73
C GLN A 60 -7.01 6.47 20.98
N LEU A 61 -5.70 6.56 21.18
CA LEU A 61 -5.13 6.28 22.51
C LEU A 61 -5.41 7.44 23.48
N GLU A 62 -5.62 8.66 22.97
CA GLU A 62 -5.72 9.88 23.79
C GLU A 62 -7.09 10.12 24.47
N GLU A 63 -8.14 9.35 24.17
CA GLU A 63 -9.50 9.67 24.66
C GLU A 63 -10.04 8.73 25.74
N SER A 64 -9.25 7.78 26.24
CA SER A 64 -9.60 7.06 27.46
C SER A 64 -8.87 7.67 28.64
N THR A 65 -9.60 8.32 29.53
CA THR A 65 -9.15 8.91 30.81
C THR A 65 -8.45 7.94 31.77
N ASP A 66 -8.33 6.66 31.41
CA ASP A 66 -7.71 5.60 32.18
C ASP A 66 -6.71 4.80 31.33
N GLU A 67 -5.59 5.44 30.99
CA GLU A 67 -4.45 4.79 30.32
C GLU A 67 -3.85 3.63 31.12
N THR A 68 -4.16 3.55 32.43
CA THR A 68 -3.71 2.49 33.34
C THR A 68 -4.61 1.25 33.34
N SER A 69 -5.75 1.30 32.66
CA SER A 69 -6.68 0.17 32.59
C SER A 69 -6.07 -1.05 31.89
N ALA A 70 -6.42 -2.25 32.36
CA ALA A 70 -6.09 -3.51 31.67
C ALA A 70 -6.63 -3.58 30.24
N HIS A 71 -7.65 -2.78 29.90
CA HIS A 71 -8.15 -2.63 28.54
C HIS A 71 -7.20 -1.78 27.67
N ALA A 72 -6.67 -0.68 28.21
CA ALA A 72 -5.68 0.16 27.52
C ALA A 72 -4.40 -0.62 27.20
N ALA A 73 -3.91 -1.40 28.18
CA ALA A 73 -2.77 -2.31 27.97
C ALA A 73 -3.02 -3.33 26.86
N ARG A 74 -4.22 -3.95 26.81
CA ARG A 74 -4.61 -4.88 25.73
C ARG A 74 -4.66 -4.22 24.36
N ARG A 75 -5.24 -3.01 24.25
CA ARG A 75 -5.26 -2.26 22.98
C ARG A 75 -3.85 -1.92 22.52
N ARG A 76 -2.97 -1.50 23.42
CA ARG A 76 -1.57 -1.17 23.09
C ARG A 76 -0.78 -2.41 22.65
N ALA A 77 -1.01 -3.55 23.30
CA ALA A 77 -0.42 -4.82 22.87
C ALA A 77 -0.91 -5.23 21.48
N LEU A 78 -2.21 -5.13 21.20
CA LEU A 78 -2.77 -5.40 19.87
C LEU A 78 -2.23 -4.43 18.82
N PHE A 79 -2.10 -3.15 19.17
CA PHE A 79 -1.52 -2.12 18.31
C PHE A 79 -0.08 -2.45 17.91
N ASN A 80 0.75 -2.82 18.89
CA ASN A 80 2.15 -3.16 18.64
C ASN A 80 2.30 -4.47 17.86
N ALA A 81 1.32 -5.38 17.98
CA ALA A 81 1.28 -6.64 17.25
C ALA A 81 0.74 -6.48 15.81
N ASP A 82 0.09 -5.36 15.47
CA ASP A 82 -0.49 -5.14 14.14
C ASP A 82 0.63 -4.97 13.08
N PRO A 83 0.68 -5.84 12.05
CA PRO A 83 1.62 -5.70 10.95
C PRO A 83 1.52 -4.37 10.22
N LEU A 84 0.37 -3.69 10.23
CA LEU A 84 0.19 -2.37 9.62
C LEU A 84 0.97 -1.27 10.35
N ASN A 85 1.17 -1.42 11.66
CA ASN A 85 1.97 -0.52 12.48
C ASN A 85 3.46 -0.92 12.45
N ALA A 86 3.75 -2.23 12.47
CA ALA A 86 5.11 -2.75 12.41
C ALA A 86 5.75 -2.63 11.01
N SER A 87 4.95 -2.59 9.94
CA SER A 87 5.44 -2.34 8.56
C SER A 87 5.84 -0.88 8.40
N ALA A 88 7.06 -0.60 8.83
CA ALA A 88 7.68 0.72 8.80
C ALA A 88 7.88 1.27 7.37
N ASN A 89 7.83 0.44 6.32
CA ASN A 89 8.07 0.91 4.95
C ASN A 89 7.07 0.31 3.94
N LEU A 90 6.00 1.07 3.65
CA LEU A 90 4.96 0.68 2.68
C LEU A 90 5.50 0.57 1.25
N VAL A 91 6.38 1.48 0.84
CA VAL A 91 6.94 1.53 -0.53
C VAL A 91 7.73 0.25 -0.87
N PRO A 92 8.70 -0.22 -0.05
CA PRO A 92 9.35 -1.51 -0.25
C PRO A 92 8.38 -2.70 -0.29
N PHE A 93 7.31 -2.68 0.52
CA PHE A 93 6.30 -3.74 0.50
C PHE A 93 5.54 -3.78 -0.84
N MET A 94 5.10 -2.62 -1.34
CA MET A 94 4.43 -2.52 -2.64
C MET A 94 5.35 -2.97 -3.77
N ARG A 95 6.62 -2.54 -3.76
CA ARG A 95 7.64 -2.97 -4.73
C ARG A 95 7.83 -4.49 -4.72
N ALA A 96 7.96 -5.10 -3.54
CA ALA A 96 8.13 -6.55 -3.43
C ALA A 96 6.96 -7.33 -4.05
N ARG A 97 5.71 -6.93 -3.76
CA ARG A 97 4.51 -7.57 -4.34
C ARG A 97 4.41 -7.39 -5.84
N LEU A 98 4.86 -6.24 -6.35
CA LEU A 98 4.86 -5.98 -7.77
C LEU A 98 5.93 -6.81 -8.51
N HIS A 99 7.10 -7.03 -7.91
CA HIS A 99 8.09 -7.97 -8.45
C HIS A 99 7.61 -9.42 -8.42
N GLU A 100 6.90 -9.84 -7.38
CA GLU A 100 6.26 -11.17 -7.33
C GLU A 100 5.27 -11.34 -8.48
N CYS A 101 4.44 -10.32 -8.74
CA CYS A 101 3.51 -10.30 -9.87
C CYS A 101 4.26 -10.37 -11.22
N ALA A 102 5.33 -9.60 -11.40
CA ALA A 102 6.13 -9.63 -12.61
C ALA A 102 6.80 -11.00 -12.82
N ALA A 103 7.32 -11.62 -11.75
CA ALA A 103 7.90 -12.96 -11.80
C ALA A 103 6.86 -14.02 -12.21
N ALA A 104 5.63 -13.92 -11.71
CA ALA A 104 4.53 -14.81 -12.08
C ALA A 104 4.11 -14.67 -13.56
N ASN A 105 4.39 -13.53 -14.20
CA ASN A 105 4.07 -13.26 -15.61
C ASN A 105 5.27 -13.45 -16.56
N GLY A 106 6.26 -14.26 -16.17
CA GLY A 106 7.42 -14.56 -17.03
C GLY A 106 8.59 -13.59 -16.87
N GLY A 107 8.59 -12.77 -15.82
CA GLY A 107 9.67 -11.82 -15.51
C GLY A 107 9.37 -10.40 -15.97
N GLY A 108 10.29 -9.47 -15.67
CA GLY A 108 10.10 -8.04 -15.91
C GLY A 108 9.89 -7.68 -17.39
N GLU A 109 10.59 -8.34 -18.31
CA GLU A 109 10.48 -8.06 -19.75
C GLU A 109 9.13 -8.50 -20.34
N GLU A 110 8.68 -9.70 -20.02
CA GLU A 110 7.38 -10.22 -20.49
C GLU A 110 6.21 -9.51 -19.83
N PHE A 111 6.34 -9.16 -18.54
CA PHE A 111 5.38 -8.31 -17.83
C PHE A 111 5.27 -6.93 -18.50
N ALA A 112 6.39 -6.31 -18.86
CA ALA A 112 6.38 -5.03 -19.56
C ALA A 112 5.72 -5.14 -20.95
N ARG A 113 6.05 -6.20 -21.71
CA ARG A 113 5.55 -6.39 -23.07
C ARG A 113 4.06 -6.72 -23.15
N HIS A 114 3.54 -7.52 -22.21
CA HIS A 114 2.16 -8.03 -22.28
C HIS A 114 1.20 -7.34 -21.34
N VAL A 115 1.67 -6.93 -20.16
CA VAL A 115 0.82 -6.36 -19.10
C VAL A 115 0.92 -4.85 -19.11
N LEU A 116 2.14 -4.29 -19.05
CA LEU A 116 2.31 -2.82 -19.04
C LEU A 116 1.96 -2.17 -20.38
N ALA A 117 2.14 -2.86 -21.50
CA ALA A 117 1.75 -2.34 -22.82
C ALA A 117 0.25 -2.05 -22.97
N ARG A 118 -0.60 -2.60 -22.08
CA ARG A 118 -2.05 -2.37 -22.06
C ARG A 118 -2.46 -1.18 -21.20
N ILE A 119 -1.51 -0.60 -20.46
CA ILE A 119 -1.72 0.52 -19.54
C ILE A 119 -1.26 1.81 -20.21
N ASP A 120 -1.92 2.92 -19.87
CA ASP A 120 -1.51 4.26 -20.30
C ASP A 120 -0.03 4.53 -19.93
N PRO A 121 0.81 4.96 -20.89
CA PRO A 121 2.24 5.16 -20.65
C PRO A 121 2.54 6.22 -19.58
N THR A 122 1.65 7.19 -19.37
CA THR A 122 1.78 8.22 -18.33
C THR A 122 1.71 7.60 -16.94
N ILE A 123 0.83 6.62 -16.75
CA ILE A 123 0.66 5.92 -15.47
C ILE A 123 1.84 4.99 -15.22
N VAL A 124 2.37 4.37 -16.27
CA VAL A 124 3.59 3.56 -16.18
C VAL A 124 4.78 4.42 -15.75
N GLU A 125 4.91 5.64 -16.29
CA GLU A 125 5.98 6.56 -15.89
C GLU A 125 5.82 7.02 -14.42
N GLN A 126 4.60 7.28 -13.96
CA GLN A 126 4.32 7.58 -12.55
C GLN A 126 4.71 6.42 -11.61
N MET A 127 4.53 5.18 -12.07
CA MET A 127 4.87 3.98 -11.31
C MET A 127 6.35 3.59 -11.40
N ARG A 128 7.17 4.32 -12.16
CA ARG A 128 8.57 3.99 -12.41
C ARG A 128 9.40 3.91 -11.13
N GLY A 129 9.06 4.70 -10.11
CA GLY A 129 9.68 4.64 -8.77
C GLY A 129 9.44 3.31 -8.03
N LEU A 130 8.27 2.70 -8.22
CA LEU A 130 7.92 1.40 -7.67
C LEU A 130 8.39 0.22 -8.52
N LEU A 131 8.59 0.44 -9.83
CA LEU A 131 9.05 -0.57 -10.79
C LEU A 131 10.58 -0.74 -10.82
N ALA A 132 11.32 0.30 -10.40
CA ALA A 132 12.78 0.29 -10.26
C ALA A 132 13.23 -0.41 -8.98
#